data_AF-A0A937IHN0-F1
#
_entry.id   AF-A0A937IHN0-F1
#
_cell.length_a   1.000
_cell.length_b   1.000
_cell.length_c   1.000
_cell.angle_alpha   90.00
_cell.angle_beta   90.00
_cell.angle_gamma   90.00
#
_symmetry.space_group_name_H-M   'P 1'
#
loop_
_entity.id
_entity.type
_entity.pdbx_description
1 polymer ?
#
loop_
_entity_poly.entity_id
_entity_poly.type
_entity_poly.pdbx_seq_one_letter_code
_entity_poly.pdbx_strand_id
1 'polypeptide(L)'
;MRRYLIIFLAILFSIGLYFLTKYILQRLTKTNSVFISSLVSLLGFCIFILISFLYLEGNAVDPSYLYNPPSIVDGKIKDGSFSN
;
A
#
# COMPACT_ATOMS: atom_id res chain seq x y z
N MET A 1 -7.64 -1.52 8.19
CA MET A 1 -7.49 -2.97 7.87
C MET A 1 -7.22 -3.25 6.40
N ARG A 2 -8.02 -2.72 5.45
CA ARG A 2 -7.86 -2.98 3.99
C ARG A 2 -6.47 -2.65 3.43
N ARG A 3 -5.87 -1.52 3.85
CA ARG A 3 -4.51 -1.10 3.45
C ARG A 3 -3.43 -2.14 3.80
N TYR A 4 -3.49 -2.71 5.00
CA TYR A 4 -2.54 -3.73 5.44
C TYR A 4 -2.67 -5.03 4.65
N LEU A 5 -3.90 -5.40 4.27
CA LEU A 5 -4.17 -6.55 3.42
C LEU A 5 -3.58 -6.36 2.01
N ILE A 6 -3.73 -5.17 1.43
CA ILE A 6 -3.15 -4.83 0.13
C ILE A 6 -1.62 -4.97 0.17
N ILE A 7 -0.98 -4.43 1.21
CA ILE A 7 0.48 -4.53 1.38
C ILE A 7 0.90 -5.99 1.52
N PHE A 8 0.18 -6.78 2.32
CA PHE A 8 0.44 -8.21 2.47
C PHE A 8 0.33 -8.96 1.13
N LEU A 9 -0.71 -8.68 0.34
CA LEU A 9 -0.91 -9.30 -0.97
C LEU A 9 0.18 -8.89 -1.96
N ALA A 10 0.62 -7.64 -1.92
CA ALA A 10 1.72 -7.13 -2.75
C ALA A 10 3.04 -7.86 -2.45
N ILE A 11 3.32 -8.15 -1.18
CA ILE A 11 4.51 -8.91 -0.77
C ILE A 11 4.44 -10.34 -1.33
N LEU A 12 3.31 -11.04 -1.15
CA LEU A 12 3.13 -12.39 -1.69
C LEU A 12 3.27 -12.42 -3.22
N PHE A 13 2.68 -11.45 -3.90
CA PHE A 13 2.79 -11.31 -5.35
C PHE A 13 4.24 -11.10 -5.79
N SER A 14 4.97 -10.21 -5.11
CA SER A 14 6.38 -9.91 -5.39
C SER A 14 7.28 -11.14 -5.24
N ILE A 15 7.05 -11.96 -4.21
CA ILE A 15 7.77 -13.23 -3.99
C ILE A 15 7.47 -14.21 -5.13
N GLY A 16 6.20 -14.40 -5.49
CA GLY A 16 5.82 -15.28 -6.60
C GLY A 16 6.43 -14.84 -7.93
N LEU A 17 6.44 -13.53 -8.19
CA LEU A 17 6.98 -12.95 -9.42
C LEU A 17 8.51 -13.08 -9.50
N TYR A 18 9.21 -13.01 -8.36
CA TYR A 18 10.64 -13.31 -8.28
C TYR A 18 10.94 -14.75 -8.72
N PHE A 19 10.23 -15.74 -8.14
CA PHE A 19 10.47 -17.14 -8.48
C PHE A 19 10.10 -17.45 -9.94
N LEU A 20 8.99 -16.91 -10.42
CA LEU A 20 8.53 -17.10 -11.80
C LEU A 20 9.55 -16.54 -12.80
N THR A 21 9.98 -15.29 -12.62
CA THR A 21 10.98 -14.67 -13.49
C THR A 21 12.31 -15.41 -13.43
N LYS A 22 12.75 -15.83 -12.23
CA LYS A 22 14.00 -16.56 -12.05
C LYS A 22 13.97 -17.88 -12.81
N TYR A 23 12.86 -18.61 -12.69
CA TYR A 23 12.66 -19.89 -13.39
C TYR A 23 12.73 -19.72 -14.91
N ILE A 24 12.06 -18.69 -15.45
CA ILE A 24 12.09 -18.38 -16.89
C ILE A 24 13.51 -18.01 -17.33
N LEU A 25 14.20 -17.14 -16.60
CA LEU A 25 15.55 -16.69 -16.97
C LEU A 25 16.60 -17.80 -16.86
N GLN A 26 16.45 -18.72 -15.91
CA GLN A 26 17.29 -19.91 -15.80
C GLN A 26 17.08 -20.84 -17.00
N ARG A 27 15.83 -21.04 -17.46
CA ARG A 27 15.56 -21.79 -18.70
C ARG A 27 16.15 -21.13 -19.94
N LEU A 28 16.26 -19.80 -19.95
CA LEU A 28 16.88 -19.02 -21.03
C LEU A 28 18.41 -18.88 -20.89
N THR A 29 19.04 -19.67 -20.00
CA THR A 29 20.49 -19.69 -19.76
C THR A 29 21.11 -18.31 -19.51
N LYS A 30 20.34 -17.37 -18.92
CA LYS A 30 20.85 -16.05 -18.54
C LYS A 30 21.58 -16.14 -17.19
N THR A 31 22.86 -15.77 -17.20
CA THR A 31 23.74 -15.76 -16.01
C THR A 31 23.26 -14.78 -14.94
N ASN A 32 22.71 -13.63 -15.34
CA ASN A 32 22.22 -12.59 -14.43
C ASN A 32 20.78 -12.80 -13.95
N SER A 33 20.30 -14.04 -13.95
CA SER A 33 18.90 -14.38 -13.61
C SER A 33 18.48 -13.84 -12.25
N VAL A 34 19.33 -13.95 -11.22
CA VAL A 34 19.04 -13.46 -9.88
C VAL A 34 18.83 -11.95 -9.84
N PHE A 35 19.73 -11.19 -10.47
CA PHE A 35 19.68 -9.72 -10.50
C PHE A 35 18.43 -9.21 -11.22
N ILE A 36 18.16 -9.77 -12.41
CA ILE A 36 17.00 -9.36 -13.21
C ILE A 36 15.71 -9.72 -12.47
N SER A 37 15.61 -10.91 -11.87
CA SER A 37 14.44 -11.31 -11.09
C SER A 37 14.20 -10.43 -9.87
N SER A 38 15.26 -10.01 -9.16
CA SER A 38 15.10 -9.05 -8.06
C SER A 38 14.59 -7.69 -8.54
N LEU A 39 15.11 -7.18 -9.66
CA LEU A 39 14.71 -5.89 -10.21
C LEU A 39 13.25 -5.92 -10.69
N VAL A 40 12.87 -6.99 -11.39
CA VAL A 40 11.49 -7.17 -11.87
C VAL A 40 10.51 -7.38 -10.71
N SER A 41 10.90 -8.11 -9.67
CA SER A 41 10.11 -8.30 -8.44
C SER A 41 9.87 -6.99 -7.68
N LEU A 42 10.90 -6.13 -7.59
CA LEU A 42 10.79 -4.80 -6.98
C LEU A 42 9.86 -3.88 -7.78
N LEU A 43 10.02 -3.82 -9.11
CA LEU A 43 9.14 -3.02 -9.97
C LEU A 43 7.69 -3.52 -9.89
N GLY A 44 7.50 -4.84 -9.91
CA GLY A 44 6.19 -5.46 -9.77
C GLY A 44 5.52 -5.11 -8.45
N PHE A 45 6.27 -5.10 -7.33
CA PHE A 45 5.78 -4.66 -6.03
C PHE A 45 5.30 -3.20 -6.04
N CYS A 46 6.14 -2.29 -6.55
CA CYS A 46 5.81 -0.86 -6.60
C CYS A 46 4.56 -0.59 -7.44
N ILE A 47 4.48 -1.20 -8.64
CA ILE A 47 3.34 -1.04 -9.54
C ILE A 47 2.07 -1.61 -8.92
N PHE A 48 2.15 -2.81 -8.32
CA PHE A 48 1.01 -3.45 -7.70
C PHE A 48 0.45 -2.62 -6.55
N ILE A 49 1.31 -2.05 -5.70
CA ILE A 49 0.91 -1.14 -4.64
C ILE A 49 0.22 0.09 -5.22
N LEU A 50 0.83 0.77 -6.19
CA LEU A 50 0.27 1.98 -6.80
C LEU A 50 -1.12 1.74 -7.40
N ILE A 51 -1.28 0.68 -8.18
CA ILE A 51 -2.56 0.29 -8.78
C ILE A 51 -3.57 -0.05 -7.69
N SER A 52 -3.16 -0.81 -6.68
CA SER A 52 -4.07 -1.20 -5.59
C SER A 52 -4.57 0.01 -4.81
N PHE A 53 -3.70 0.99 -4.54
CA PHE A 53 -4.12 2.25 -3.92
C PHE A 53 -5.07 3.03 -4.84
N LEU A 54 -4.73 3.19 -6.12
CA LEU A 54 -5.57 3.91 -7.07
C LEU A 54 -6.98 3.31 -7.20
N TYR A 55 -7.10 1.98 -7.32
CA TYR A 55 -8.36 1.30 -7.58
C TYR A 55 -9.15 0.96 -6.31
N LEU A 56 -8.50 0.56 -5.22
CA LEU A 56 -9.21 0.16 -4.00
C LEU A 56 -9.45 1.32 -3.02
N GLU A 57 -8.74 2.43 -3.16
CA GLU A 57 -8.90 3.61 -2.29
C GLU A 57 -9.84 4.67 -2.88
N GLY A 58 -10.16 4.62 -4.18
CA GLY A 58 -11.13 5.56 -4.80
C GLY A 58 -12.56 5.50 -4.23
N ASN A 59 -12.92 4.42 -3.53
CA ASN A 59 -14.18 4.27 -2.78
C ASN A 59 -13.95 4.17 -1.26
N ALA A 60 -12.78 4.61 -0.77
CA ALA A 60 -12.55 4.66 0.66
C ALA A 60 -13.44 5.76 1.27
N VAL A 61 -14.06 5.45 2.42
CA VAL A 61 -14.79 6.44 3.22
C VAL A 61 -13.84 7.60 3.47
N ASP A 62 -14.26 8.81 3.09
CA ASP A 62 -13.53 10.03 3.39
C ASP A 62 -13.15 10.03 4.87
N PRO A 63 -11.90 10.38 5.23
CA PRO A 63 -11.56 10.49 6.64
C PRO A 63 -12.55 11.43 7.30
N SER A 64 -13.17 11.01 8.41
CA SER A 64 -14.04 11.89 9.17
C SER A 64 -13.18 13.03 9.72
N TYR A 65 -13.23 14.19 9.06
CA TYR A 65 -12.56 15.41 9.50
C TYR A 65 -13.40 16.20 10.51
N LEU A 66 -14.45 15.59 11.08
CA LEU A 66 -15.32 16.18 12.11
C LEU A 66 -14.59 16.25 13.45
N TYR A 67 -13.44 16.92 13.48
CA TYR A 67 -12.81 17.38 14.70
C TYR A 67 -13.29 18.80 14.96
N ASN A 68 -14.07 18.98 16.03
CA ASN A 68 -14.35 20.31 16.55
C ASN A 68 -13.42 20.54 17.74
N PRO A 69 -12.36 21.37 17.59
CA PRO A 69 -11.50 21.69 18.70
C PRO A 69 -12.30 22.40 19.80
N PRO A 70 -11.99 22.13 21.08
CA PRO A 70 -12.55 22.90 22.18
C PRO A 70 -12.19 24.38 22.01
N SER A 71 -13.16 25.26 22.22
CA SER A 71 -13.00 26.71 22.06
C SER A 71 -13.27 27.41 23.38
N ILE A 72 -12.58 28.53 23.64
CA ILE A 72 -12.80 29.35 24.82
C ILE A 72 -13.68 30.53 24.41
N VAL A 73 -14.88 30.60 24.97
CA VAL A 73 -15.81 31.73 24.79
C VAL A 73 -16.15 32.24 26.19
N ASP A 74 -15.93 33.53 26.43
CA ASP A 74 -16.18 34.20 27.73
C ASP A 74 -15.50 33.51 28.92
N GLY A 75 -14.24 33.07 28.73
CA GLY A 75 -13.43 32.45 29.79
C GLY A 75 -13.86 31.04 30.20
N LYS A 76 -14.87 30.45 29.54
CA LYS A 76 -15.29 29.06 29.74
C LYS A 76 -14.87 28.20 28.55
N ILE A 77 -14.35 27.00 28.84
CA ILE A 77 -14.01 26.00 27.84
C ILE A 77 -15.34 25.38 27.36
N LYS A 78 -15.68 25.56 26.09
CA LYS A 78 -16.70 24.74 25.42
C LYS A 78 -16.06 23.43 25.00
N ASP A 79 -16.67 22.32 25.41
CA ASP A 79 -16.22 20.98 25.05
C ASP A 79 -16.14 20.82 23.52
N GLY A 80 -15.03 20.28 23.07
CA GLY A 80 -14.84 19.85 21.68
C GLY A 80 -15.37 18.43 21.51
N SER A 81 -15.87 18.11 20.31
CA SER A 81 -16.27 16.75 19.96
C SER A 81 -15.20 16.13 19.06
N PHE A 82 -14.73 14.95 19.43
CA PHE A 82 -14.05 14.08 18.49
C PHE A 82 -15.09 13.41 17.58
N SER A 83 -14.78 13.23 16.30
CA SER A 83 -15.62 12.44 15.42
C SER A 83 -15.72 11.02 15.96
N ASN A 84 -16.94 10.54 16.20
CA ASN A 84 -17.20 9.12 16.47
C ASN A 84 -16.80 8.25 15.27
#